data_AF-A0A255HIF8-F1
#
_entry.id   AF-A0A255HIF8-F1
#
_cell.length_a   1.000
_cell.length_b   1.000
_cell.length_c   1.000
_cell.angle_alpha   90.00
_cell.angle_beta   90.00
_cell.angle_gamma   90.00
#
_symmetry.space_group_name_H-M   'P 1'
#
loop_
_entity.id
_entity.type
_entity.pdbx_description
1 polymer ?
#
loop_
_entity_poly.entity_id
_entity_poly.type
_entity_poly.pdbx_seq_one_letter_code
_entity_poly.pdbx_strand_id
1 'polypeptide(L)'
;MTDAQFSNWLQSAAAVRMVLVEAQVNVAGQEATRYLASRPYVTGPLDTPPNTEYQPLVTGGLAFTEQVSLTGEAGLSGGDIELDNRDGALDGWLADVWMNRAIKVWAGDPAWPRAEFRLVFDGIVFDVGSAGRESLNLVLRDKLQRLNTPISETKLGGATPNKDAMLPVPFGECHNVTPLLTDPATLEYGFLGAVEAMVEVRSNGKPIEVMHAVTTGRFRLVTDPFSTTITASVQGDNGGAYAPRIAPLVRRIATAYGKPADRFADADLDLANLAAFDAAHPQTVGLHIADRTNQAQAIQQLAASVGAQAVMSRTGQLRLVQVALPGIGVPVDVGPAQMKERSLRVAQRLPVAAAVKIGFDRNWTVQPSLTTSIPPAHADLYATEWLSETVVDEAVRARYRLSDDPVQVDTCLKTRVDARTEAARRLALAKLPRTLYEFDGEPDMMMLELGQAVTLQGERFGLQDGVPAVVMRLSRFWLTGRVTVGVLA
;
A
#
# COMPACT_ATOMS: atom_id res chain seq x y z
N MET A 1 26.47 12.15 -10.85
CA MET A 1 25.25 12.28 -11.68
C MET A 1 24.09 12.97 -10.92
N THR A 2 23.56 14.09 -11.43
CA THR A 2 22.33 14.78 -10.93
C THR A 2 21.08 14.34 -11.69
N ASP A 3 19.87 14.71 -11.23
CA ASP A 3 18.61 14.29 -11.89
C ASP A 3 18.44 14.94 -13.25
N ALA A 4 18.83 16.22 -13.38
CA ALA A 4 18.86 16.91 -14.67
C ALA A 4 19.83 16.26 -15.66
N GLN A 5 21.02 15.84 -15.20
CA GLN A 5 21.98 15.14 -16.04
C GLN A 5 21.45 13.78 -16.52
N PHE A 6 20.77 13.04 -15.64
CA PHE A 6 20.17 11.77 -15.99
C PHE A 6 19.01 11.93 -16.99
N SER A 7 18.16 12.94 -16.80
CA SER A 7 17.09 13.27 -17.77
C SER A 7 17.64 13.63 -19.14
N ASN A 8 18.68 14.46 -19.19
CA ASN A 8 19.37 14.81 -20.45
C ASN A 8 19.97 13.57 -21.13
N TRP A 9 20.54 12.64 -20.35
CA TRP A 9 21.03 11.37 -20.88
C TRP A 9 19.89 10.50 -21.43
N LEU A 10 18.75 10.41 -20.73
CA LEU A 10 17.58 9.68 -21.20
C LEU A 10 17.07 10.20 -22.55
N GLN A 11 17.14 11.50 -22.80
CA GLN A 11 16.73 12.13 -24.06
C GLN A 11 17.79 12.06 -25.17
N SER A 12 19.04 11.74 -24.85
CA SER A 12 20.12 11.73 -25.83
C SER A 12 20.01 10.54 -26.80
N ALA A 13 20.12 10.82 -28.10
CA ALA A 13 20.22 9.80 -29.13
C ALA A 13 21.57 9.06 -29.11
N ALA A 14 22.61 9.67 -28.54
CA ALA A 14 23.94 9.08 -28.41
C ALA A 14 24.09 8.20 -27.15
N ALA A 15 23.11 8.24 -26.24
CA ALA A 15 23.14 7.46 -25.00
C ALA A 15 23.11 5.95 -25.28
N VAL A 16 24.04 5.21 -24.67
CA VAL A 16 24.07 3.76 -24.75
C VAL A 16 23.35 3.21 -23.53
N ARG A 17 22.04 3.00 -23.67
CA ARG A 17 21.20 2.51 -22.57
C ARG A 17 21.55 1.06 -22.22
N MET A 18 21.76 0.82 -20.93
CA MET A 18 21.88 -0.50 -20.36
C MET A 18 21.29 -0.57 -18.96
N VAL A 19 21.07 -1.80 -18.51
CA VAL A 19 20.73 -2.07 -17.12
C VAL A 19 21.75 -2.98 -16.46
N LEU A 20 21.88 -2.81 -15.15
CA LEU A 20 22.57 -3.70 -14.24
C LEU A 20 21.53 -4.30 -13.29
N VAL A 21 21.66 -5.57 -12.97
CA VAL A 21 20.77 -6.32 -12.09
C VAL A 21 21.63 -7.02 -11.04
N GLU A 22 21.27 -6.84 -9.78
CA GLU A 22 21.82 -7.60 -8.67
C GLU A 22 20.67 -8.36 -8.04
N ALA A 23 20.65 -9.67 -8.27
CA ALA A 23 19.61 -10.57 -7.77
C ALA A 23 20.19 -11.50 -6.73
N GLN A 24 19.66 -11.47 -5.51
CA GLN A 24 20.01 -12.44 -4.48
C GLN A 24 19.31 -13.77 -4.77
N VAL A 25 19.98 -14.86 -4.42
CA VAL A 25 19.50 -16.23 -4.61
C VAL A 25 20.12 -17.14 -3.57
N ASN A 26 19.39 -18.15 -3.10
CA ASN A 26 19.94 -19.20 -2.27
C ASN A 26 20.30 -20.42 -3.13
N VAL A 27 21.59 -20.72 -3.18
CA VAL A 27 22.17 -21.83 -3.94
C VAL A 27 22.61 -22.89 -2.95
N ALA A 28 21.92 -24.03 -2.93
CA ALA A 28 22.23 -25.15 -2.05
C ALA A 28 22.40 -24.76 -0.55
N GLY A 29 21.57 -23.83 -0.06
CA GLY A 29 21.59 -23.37 1.33
C GLY A 29 22.45 -22.13 1.58
N GLN A 30 23.19 -21.62 0.58
CA GLN A 30 24.04 -20.44 0.72
C GLN A 30 23.48 -19.25 -0.07
N GLU A 31 23.39 -18.09 0.56
CA GLU A 31 23.02 -16.84 -0.11
C GLU A 31 24.16 -16.39 -1.04
N ALA A 32 23.80 -16.08 -2.28
CA ALA A 32 24.68 -15.55 -3.31
C ALA A 32 23.99 -14.40 -4.05
N THR A 33 24.78 -13.58 -4.75
CA THR A 33 24.26 -12.52 -5.63
C THR A 33 24.65 -12.85 -7.06
N ARG A 34 23.69 -12.83 -7.97
CA ARG A 34 23.90 -12.87 -9.42
C ARG A 34 24.00 -11.43 -9.93
N TYR A 35 25.11 -11.13 -10.61
CA TYR A 35 25.38 -9.86 -11.25
C TYR A 35 25.10 -10.01 -12.75
N LEU A 36 24.01 -9.40 -13.22
CA LEU A 36 23.53 -9.54 -14.60
C LEU A 36 23.42 -8.17 -15.25
N ALA A 37 23.61 -8.10 -16.56
CA ALA A 37 23.48 -6.87 -17.32
C ALA A 37 22.88 -7.14 -18.69
N SER A 38 22.38 -6.07 -19.32
CA SER A 38 21.92 -6.14 -20.71
C SER A 38 23.04 -5.96 -21.74
N ARG A 39 24.25 -5.62 -21.26
CA ARG A 39 25.48 -5.42 -22.04
C ARG A 39 26.68 -5.80 -21.17
N PRO A 40 27.84 -6.16 -21.76
CA PRO A 40 29.05 -6.43 -20.99
C PRO A 40 29.43 -5.24 -20.10
N TYR A 41 29.68 -5.51 -18.83
CA TYR A 41 30.08 -4.49 -17.86
C TYR A 41 30.91 -5.10 -16.74
N VAL A 42 31.98 -4.41 -16.35
CA VAL A 42 32.86 -4.82 -15.25
C VAL A 42 33.09 -3.60 -14.38
N THR A 43 32.85 -3.72 -13.08
CA THR A 43 33.09 -2.62 -12.15
C THR A 43 34.57 -2.37 -11.95
N GLY A 44 34.94 -1.11 -11.73
CA GLY A 44 36.31 -0.74 -11.40
C GLY A 44 36.73 -1.20 -9.98
N PRO A 45 38.02 -1.06 -9.63
CA PRO A 45 38.52 -1.45 -8.32
C PRO A 45 38.02 -0.57 -7.16
N LEU A 46 37.54 0.64 -7.45
CA LEU A 46 36.97 1.57 -6.47
C LEU A 46 35.43 1.55 -6.44
N ASP A 47 34.80 0.79 -7.34
CA ASP A 47 33.36 0.63 -7.36
C ASP A 47 32.91 -0.34 -6.27
N THR A 48 31.61 -0.34 -5.98
CA THR A 48 30.98 -1.32 -5.09
C THR A 48 29.91 -2.08 -5.86
N PRO A 49 30.04 -3.41 -6.03
CA PRO A 49 31.21 -4.23 -5.64
C PRO A 49 32.44 -3.97 -6.53
N PRO A 50 33.68 -4.16 -6.03
CA PRO A 50 34.89 -3.91 -6.82
C PRO A 50 35.21 -5.07 -7.78
N ASN A 51 35.77 -4.77 -8.95
CA ASN A 51 36.26 -5.76 -9.95
C ASN A 51 35.28 -6.91 -10.26
N THR A 52 33.99 -6.61 -10.32
CA THR A 52 32.91 -7.58 -10.48
C THR A 52 32.37 -7.53 -11.89
N GLU A 53 32.35 -8.67 -12.56
CA GLU A 53 31.72 -8.83 -13.86
C GLU A 53 30.21 -8.95 -13.72
N TYR A 54 29.48 -8.16 -14.52
CA TYR A 54 28.04 -8.32 -14.73
C TYR A 54 27.84 -9.07 -16.04
N GLN A 55 27.26 -10.26 -15.96
CA GLN A 55 27.11 -11.15 -17.10
C GLN A 55 26.06 -10.60 -18.07
N PRO A 56 26.33 -10.52 -19.38
CA PRO A 56 25.45 -9.90 -20.38
C PRO A 56 24.27 -10.82 -20.77
N LEU A 57 23.50 -11.27 -19.79
CA LEU A 57 22.42 -12.24 -19.95
C LEU A 57 21.05 -11.59 -20.13
N VAL A 58 20.85 -10.33 -19.75
CA VAL A 58 19.53 -9.69 -19.77
C VAL A 58 19.14 -9.30 -21.20
N THR A 59 18.13 -9.97 -21.74
CA THR A 59 17.63 -9.73 -23.11
C THR A 59 16.36 -8.88 -23.14
N GLY A 60 15.56 -8.92 -22.07
CA GLY A 60 14.25 -8.27 -22.04
C GLY A 60 13.60 -8.25 -20.64
N GLY A 61 12.27 -8.19 -20.61
CA GLY A 61 11.46 -8.36 -19.40
C GLY A 61 11.23 -7.11 -18.53
N LEU A 62 12.08 -6.06 -18.59
CA LEU A 62 12.06 -4.90 -17.69
C LEU A 62 10.87 -3.91 -17.83
N ALA A 63 9.66 -4.42 -18.07
CA ALA A 63 8.42 -3.69 -18.05
C ALA A 63 7.84 -3.70 -16.63
N PHE A 64 7.93 -2.57 -15.93
CA PHE A 64 7.32 -2.41 -14.61
C PHE A 64 6.04 -1.61 -14.75
N THR A 65 4.90 -2.20 -14.38
CA THR A 65 3.61 -1.50 -14.38
C THR A 65 3.20 -1.14 -12.96
N GLU A 66 3.22 0.16 -12.68
CA GLU A 66 2.70 0.77 -11.45
C GLU A 66 1.30 1.33 -11.73
N GLN A 67 0.34 1.13 -10.82
CA GLN A 67 -1.01 1.67 -10.97
C GLN A 67 -1.62 2.01 -9.60
N VAL A 68 -2.35 3.13 -9.56
CA VAL A 68 -3.27 3.49 -8.48
C VAL A 68 -4.70 3.40 -9.01
N SER A 69 -5.63 2.92 -8.20
CA SER A 69 -7.06 2.93 -8.50
C SER A 69 -7.81 3.98 -7.68
N LEU A 70 -8.86 4.57 -8.26
CA LEU A 70 -9.79 5.44 -7.53
C LEU A 70 -10.66 4.70 -6.53
N THR A 71 -10.86 3.39 -6.74
CA THR A 71 -11.71 2.55 -5.87
C THR A 71 -10.91 1.90 -4.73
N GLY A 72 -9.60 2.14 -4.65
CA GLY A 72 -8.77 1.62 -3.57
C GLY A 72 -8.26 0.18 -3.77
N GLU A 73 -8.52 -0.45 -4.92
CA GLU A 73 -7.87 -1.72 -5.27
C GLU A 73 -6.38 -1.47 -5.50
N ALA A 74 -5.54 -2.04 -4.64
CA ALA A 74 -4.09 -1.98 -4.75
C ALA A 74 -3.64 -2.91 -5.88
N GLY A 75 -3.06 -2.35 -6.94
CA GLY A 75 -2.40 -3.11 -7.98
C GLY A 75 -0.98 -3.41 -7.56
N LEU A 76 -0.68 -4.66 -7.23
CA LEU A 76 0.70 -5.07 -6.96
C LEU A 76 1.49 -5.05 -8.27
N SER A 77 2.57 -4.27 -8.34
CA SER A 77 3.39 -4.13 -9.54
C SER A 77 4.16 -5.42 -9.78
N GLY A 78 4.02 -5.97 -10.98
CA GLY A 78 4.71 -7.17 -11.44
C GLY A 78 5.40 -6.90 -12.76
N GLY A 79 6.56 -7.51 -12.92
CA GLY A 79 7.33 -7.56 -14.16
C GLY A 79 8.20 -8.81 -14.13
N ASP A 80 8.93 -9.08 -15.21
CA ASP A 80 9.92 -10.14 -15.24
C ASP A 80 11.27 -9.61 -15.71
N ILE A 81 12.32 -10.41 -15.64
CA ILE A 81 13.57 -10.14 -16.34
C ILE A 81 13.85 -11.36 -17.18
N GLU A 82 13.86 -11.15 -18.49
CA GLU A 82 14.15 -12.22 -19.44
C GLU A 82 15.68 -12.33 -19.61
N LEU A 83 16.16 -13.56 -19.49
CA LEU A 83 17.56 -13.94 -19.57
C LEU A 83 17.78 -14.86 -20.78
N ASP A 84 18.88 -14.65 -21.48
CA ASP A 84 19.36 -15.56 -22.53
C ASP A 84 19.78 -16.89 -21.92
N ASN A 85 19.17 -17.97 -22.40
CA ASN A 85 19.54 -19.34 -22.02
C ASN A 85 19.61 -20.26 -23.26
N ARG A 86 20.03 -19.73 -24.42
CA ARG A 86 20.14 -20.50 -25.67
C ARG A 86 21.08 -21.70 -25.58
N ASP A 87 22.08 -21.65 -24.71
CA ASP A 87 23.06 -22.71 -24.48
C ASP A 87 22.69 -23.66 -23.32
N GLY A 88 21.61 -23.39 -22.59
CA GLY A 88 21.18 -24.15 -21.42
C GLY A 88 22.05 -23.96 -20.17
N ALA A 89 22.98 -23.00 -20.16
CA ALA A 89 23.88 -22.80 -19.03
C ALA A 89 23.17 -22.39 -17.73
N LEU A 90 21.97 -21.81 -17.84
CA LEU A 90 21.17 -21.35 -16.71
C LEU A 90 20.15 -22.38 -16.23
N ASP A 91 20.05 -23.57 -16.84
CA ASP A 91 19.06 -24.59 -16.48
C ASP A 91 19.10 -24.97 -14.99
N GLY A 92 20.28 -24.98 -14.40
CA GLY A 92 20.47 -25.27 -12.97
C GLY A 92 19.79 -24.25 -12.03
N TRP A 93 19.51 -23.03 -12.49
CA TRP A 93 18.89 -21.98 -11.67
C TRP A 93 17.44 -22.32 -11.30
N LEU A 94 16.79 -23.22 -12.04
CA LEU A 94 15.47 -23.74 -11.71
C LEU A 94 15.47 -24.57 -10.41
N ALA A 95 16.64 -25.04 -9.96
CA ALA A 95 16.80 -25.73 -8.68
C ALA A 95 17.20 -24.79 -7.52
N ASP A 96 17.58 -23.55 -7.81
CA ASP A 96 17.93 -22.55 -6.82
C ASP A 96 16.68 -21.92 -6.19
N VAL A 97 16.80 -21.38 -4.97
CA VAL A 97 15.68 -20.76 -4.26
C VAL A 97 15.73 -19.24 -4.39
N TRP A 98 14.81 -18.71 -5.20
CA TRP A 98 14.70 -17.27 -5.51
C TRP A 98 13.66 -16.53 -4.67
N MET A 99 12.68 -17.25 -4.14
CA MET A 99 11.52 -16.67 -3.47
C MET A 99 11.92 -15.72 -2.32
N ASN A 100 11.33 -14.52 -2.34
CA ASN A 100 11.54 -13.45 -1.36
C ASN A 100 12.99 -12.97 -1.22
N ARG A 101 13.82 -13.16 -2.25
CA ARG A 101 15.19 -12.60 -2.28
C ARG A 101 15.21 -11.22 -2.93
N ALA A 102 16.08 -10.36 -2.41
CA ALA A 102 16.16 -8.98 -2.87
C ALA A 102 16.69 -8.92 -4.30
N ILE A 103 16.14 -8.01 -5.09
CA ILE A 103 16.64 -7.70 -6.42
C ILE A 103 16.60 -6.20 -6.64
N LYS A 104 17.69 -5.70 -7.20
CA LYS A 104 17.82 -4.29 -7.57
C LYS A 104 18.22 -4.18 -9.03
N VAL A 105 17.61 -3.22 -9.71
CA VAL A 105 17.93 -2.90 -11.10
C VAL A 105 18.37 -1.45 -11.18
N TRP A 106 19.46 -1.21 -11.88
CA TRP A 106 19.96 0.12 -12.16
C TRP A 106 20.01 0.38 -13.66
N ALA A 107 19.68 1.60 -14.08
CA ALA A 107 19.80 2.05 -15.46
C ALA A 107 20.94 3.06 -15.59
N GLY A 108 21.67 2.98 -16.69
CA GLY A 108 22.79 3.87 -16.97
C GLY A 108 23.47 3.53 -18.29
N ASP A 109 24.71 3.99 -18.40
CA ASP A 109 25.56 3.87 -19.59
C ASP A 109 26.79 3.01 -19.27
N PRO A 110 27.26 2.12 -20.18
CA PRO A 110 28.46 1.31 -19.95
C PRO A 110 29.72 2.13 -19.70
N ALA A 111 29.76 3.40 -20.11
CA ALA A 111 30.90 4.28 -19.84
C ALA A 111 30.92 4.82 -18.39
N TRP A 112 29.84 4.63 -17.62
CA TRP A 112 29.73 5.20 -16.27
C TRP A 112 30.31 4.28 -15.20
N PRO A 113 30.89 4.85 -14.12
CA PRO A 113 31.18 4.07 -12.92
C PRO A 113 29.88 3.60 -12.27
N ARG A 114 29.94 2.50 -11.53
CA ARG A 114 28.76 1.83 -10.97
C ARG A 114 27.93 2.73 -10.06
N ALA A 115 28.60 3.65 -9.35
CA ALA A 115 27.96 4.62 -8.46
C ALA A 115 27.11 5.68 -9.18
N GLU A 116 27.31 5.89 -10.48
CA GLU A 116 26.53 6.86 -11.27
C GLU A 116 25.29 6.26 -11.94
N PHE A 117 25.18 4.94 -11.96
CA PHE A 117 23.96 4.25 -12.38
C PHE A 117 22.80 4.58 -11.43
N ARG A 118 21.62 4.82 -12.00
CA ARG A 118 20.43 5.17 -11.22
C ARG A 118 19.64 3.93 -10.87
N LEU A 119 19.31 3.76 -9.59
CA LEU A 119 18.38 2.71 -9.15
C LEU A 119 17.01 2.96 -9.79
N VAL A 120 16.51 1.97 -10.52
CA VAL A 120 15.23 2.00 -11.24
C VAL A 120 14.25 0.91 -10.83
N PHE A 121 14.68 -0.01 -9.97
CA PHE A 121 13.80 -0.96 -9.31
C PHE A 121 14.49 -1.47 -8.04
N ASP A 122 13.76 -1.56 -6.94
CA ASP A 122 14.17 -2.25 -5.72
C ASP A 122 12.98 -3.05 -5.18
N GLY A 123 13.06 -4.37 -5.33
CA GLY A 123 11.96 -5.28 -5.08
C GLY A 123 12.45 -6.65 -4.65
N ILE A 124 11.64 -7.66 -4.91
CA ILE A 124 11.95 -9.06 -4.61
C ILE A 124 11.74 -9.95 -5.83
N VAL A 125 12.49 -11.05 -5.88
CA VAL A 125 12.21 -12.14 -6.82
C VAL A 125 11.11 -13.02 -6.21
N PHE A 126 10.04 -13.19 -6.97
CA PHE A 126 8.93 -14.07 -6.61
C PHE A 126 9.24 -15.51 -6.96
N ASP A 127 9.71 -15.72 -8.19
CA ASP A 127 10.04 -17.05 -8.71
C ASP A 127 10.98 -16.95 -9.92
N VAL A 128 11.49 -18.10 -10.36
CA VAL A 128 12.16 -18.26 -11.65
C VAL A 128 11.34 -19.20 -12.53
N GLY A 129 11.16 -18.84 -13.79
CA GLY A 129 10.45 -19.66 -14.76
C GLY A 129 11.12 -19.62 -16.13
N SER A 130 10.47 -20.22 -17.12
CA SER A 130 10.92 -20.16 -18.51
C SER A 130 9.70 -20.00 -19.41
N ALA A 131 9.70 -18.95 -20.23
CA ALA A 131 8.66 -18.70 -21.23
C ALA A 131 8.90 -19.49 -22.53
N GLY A 132 10.11 -20.03 -22.75
CA GLY A 132 10.47 -20.80 -23.93
C GLY A 132 11.84 -21.48 -23.79
N ARG A 133 12.15 -22.39 -24.71
CA ARG A 133 13.36 -23.24 -24.65
C ARG A 133 14.68 -22.47 -24.50
N GLU A 134 14.73 -21.24 -24.99
CA GLU A 134 15.95 -20.43 -25.07
C GLU A 134 15.95 -19.28 -24.05
N SER A 135 15.00 -19.22 -23.13
CA SER A 135 14.89 -18.15 -22.14
C SER A 135 14.58 -18.63 -20.73
N LEU A 136 15.09 -17.87 -19.77
CA LEU A 136 14.77 -17.98 -18.35
C LEU A 136 14.23 -16.62 -17.87
N ASN A 137 13.20 -16.61 -17.02
CA ASN A 137 12.51 -15.41 -16.58
C ASN A 137 12.56 -15.33 -15.05
N LEU A 138 13.14 -14.26 -14.51
CA LEU A 138 13.00 -13.93 -13.09
C LEU A 138 11.72 -13.14 -12.91
N VAL A 139 10.74 -13.70 -12.20
CA VAL A 139 9.45 -13.05 -11.92
C VAL A 139 9.62 -12.12 -10.73
N LEU A 140 9.26 -10.85 -10.89
CA LEU A 140 9.51 -9.80 -9.92
C LEU A 140 8.22 -9.32 -9.26
N ARG A 141 8.36 -8.88 -8.01
CA ARG A 141 7.31 -8.24 -7.22
C ARG A 141 7.91 -7.06 -6.44
N ASP A 142 7.08 -6.10 -6.11
CA ASP A 142 7.49 -5.04 -5.18
C ASP A 142 7.67 -5.57 -3.74
N LYS A 143 8.29 -4.77 -2.87
CA LYS A 143 8.55 -5.17 -1.48
C LYS A 143 7.29 -5.27 -0.61
N LEU A 144 6.13 -4.75 -1.04
CA LEU A 144 4.89 -4.87 -0.25
C LEU A 144 4.50 -6.33 -0.06
N GLN A 145 4.91 -7.21 -0.98
CA GLN A 145 4.75 -8.65 -0.87
C GLN A 145 5.43 -9.23 0.38
N ARG A 146 6.50 -8.63 0.92
CA ARG A 146 7.11 -9.04 2.21
C ARG A 146 6.12 -8.88 3.37
N LEU A 147 5.25 -7.88 3.28
CA LEU A 147 4.19 -7.61 4.26
C LEU A 147 2.93 -8.46 3.99
N ASN A 148 2.94 -9.37 3.03
CA ASN A 148 1.86 -10.34 2.82
C ASN A 148 1.95 -11.52 3.80
N THR A 149 2.20 -11.20 5.06
CA THR A 149 2.32 -12.13 6.19
C THR A 149 1.45 -11.63 7.34
N PRO A 150 1.00 -12.50 8.26
CA PRO A 150 0.12 -12.09 9.35
C PRO A 150 0.74 -11.02 10.24
N ILE A 151 -0.08 -10.11 10.75
CA ILE A 151 0.30 -9.13 11.77
C ILE A 151 0.85 -9.83 13.02
N SER A 152 0.22 -10.92 13.41
CA SER A 152 0.64 -11.74 14.54
C SER A 152 0.26 -13.20 14.29
N GLU A 153 1.08 -14.11 14.80
CA GLU A 153 0.75 -15.53 14.96
C GLU A 153 0.80 -15.91 16.45
N THR A 154 0.89 -14.93 17.35
CA THR A 154 1.02 -15.11 18.79
C THR A 154 -0.29 -15.62 19.39
N LYS A 155 -0.27 -16.88 19.78
CA LYS A 155 -1.30 -17.52 20.59
C LYS A 155 -1.13 -17.17 22.06
N LEU A 156 -2.21 -17.27 22.84
CA LEU A 156 -2.17 -17.08 24.30
C LEU A 156 -1.16 -18.02 24.98
N GLY A 157 -1.13 -19.29 24.59
CA GLY A 157 -0.31 -20.32 25.23
C GLY A 157 -0.86 -20.77 26.59
N GLY A 158 -0.06 -21.56 27.32
CA GLY A 158 -0.42 -22.07 28.66
C GLY A 158 -1.41 -23.23 28.65
N ALA A 159 -2.16 -23.38 29.75
CA ALA A 159 -3.04 -24.52 30.02
C ALA A 159 -4.55 -24.19 30.00
N THR A 160 -4.92 -22.93 29.73
CA THR A 160 -6.33 -22.53 29.68
C THR A 160 -7.01 -23.07 28.40
N PRO A 161 -8.35 -23.14 28.34
CA PRO A 161 -9.05 -23.53 27.12
C PRO A 161 -8.71 -22.65 25.91
N ASN A 162 -8.35 -21.38 26.14
CA ASN A 162 -8.00 -20.41 25.11
C ASN A 162 -6.51 -20.45 24.70
N LYS A 163 -5.74 -21.44 25.14
CA LYS A 163 -4.29 -21.54 24.86
C LYS A 163 -3.94 -21.48 23.38
N ASP A 164 -4.84 -21.92 22.51
CA ASP A 164 -4.66 -21.94 21.05
C ASP A 164 -5.27 -20.73 20.32
N ALA A 165 -5.98 -19.86 21.05
CA ALA A 165 -6.56 -18.64 20.50
C ALA A 165 -5.48 -17.57 20.29
N MET A 166 -5.62 -16.81 19.21
CA MET A 166 -4.76 -15.65 18.92
C MET A 166 -5.11 -14.49 19.85
N LEU A 167 -4.08 -13.76 20.28
CA LEU A 167 -4.29 -12.52 21.02
C LEU A 167 -4.68 -11.40 20.04
N PRO A 168 -5.84 -10.74 20.25
CA PRO A 168 -6.31 -9.70 19.35
C PRO A 168 -5.47 -8.42 19.49
N VAL A 169 -5.37 -7.63 18.42
CA VAL A 169 -4.58 -6.39 18.37
C VAL A 169 -5.48 -5.20 18.03
N PRO A 170 -5.67 -4.24 18.95
CA PRO A 170 -6.32 -2.97 18.63
C PRO A 170 -5.30 -1.96 18.07
N PHE A 171 -5.63 -1.30 16.97
CA PHE A 171 -4.91 -0.15 16.40
C PHE A 171 -5.82 1.08 16.35
N GLY A 172 -5.30 2.25 16.72
CA GLY A 172 -6.05 3.45 17.03
C GLY A 172 -7.21 3.22 18.02
N GLU A 173 -8.37 3.82 17.73
CA GLU A 173 -9.55 3.83 18.60
C GLU A 173 -10.57 2.77 18.19
N CYS A 174 -10.58 1.62 18.88
CA CYS A 174 -11.48 0.53 18.54
C CYS A 174 -12.74 0.55 19.42
N HIS A 175 -13.92 0.63 18.81
CA HIS A 175 -15.20 0.64 19.51
C HIS A 175 -15.74 -0.79 19.69
N ASN A 176 -16.09 -1.13 20.93
CA ASN A 176 -16.81 -2.36 21.28
C ASN A 176 -16.16 -3.65 20.73
N VAL A 177 -14.86 -3.81 20.97
CA VAL A 177 -14.10 -5.02 20.61
C VAL A 177 -14.27 -6.13 21.64
N THR A 178 -14.05 -7.37 21.24
CA THR A 178 -14.00 -8.52 22.16
C THR A 178 -12.54 -8.78 22.55
N PRO A 179 -12.14 -8.59 23.83
CA PRO A 179 -10.85 -9.02 24.32
C PRO A 179 -10.83 -10.55 24.54
N LEU A 180 -9.64 -11.15 24.52
CA LEU A 180 -9.49 -12.57 24.82
C LEU A 180 -9.52 -12.80 26.32
N LEU A 181 -10.26 -13.81 26.82
CA LEU A 181 -10.16 -14.29 28.19
C LEU A 181 -8.82 -15.02 28.37
N THR A 182 -7.88 -14.42 29.11
CA THR A 182 -6.50 -14.91 29.26
C THR A 182 -6.35 -15.82 30.46
N ASP A 183 -7.04 -15.51 31.56
CA ASP A 183 -7.08 -16.34 32.77
C ASP A 183 -8.51 -16.43 33.32
N PRO A 184 -9.18 -17.59 33.13
CA PRO A 184 -10.51 -17.84 33.70
C PRO A 184 -10.57 -17.81 35.23
N ALA A 185 -9.48 -18.15 35.93
CA ALA A 185 -9.49 -18.23 37.40
C ALA A 185 -9.51 -16.84 38.04
N THR A 186 -8.93 -15.85 37.37
CA THR A 186 -8.88 -14.47 37.84
C THR A 186 -9.85 -13.55 37.09
N LEU A 187 -10.53 -14.02 36.04
CA LEU A 187 -11.32 -13.21 35.12
C LEU A 187 -10.48 -12.12 34.46
N GLU A 188 -9.27 -12.49 34.04
CA GLU A 188 -8.36 -11.61 33.30
C GLU A 188 -8.64 -11.71 31.80
N TYR A 189 -8.69 -10.56 31.14
CA TYR A 189 -8.87 -10.44 29.70
C TYR A 189 -7.79 -9.54 29.11
N GLY A 190 -7.56 -9.64 27.79
CA GLY A 190 -6.80 -8.59 27.12
C GLY A 190 -6.44 -8.84 25.67
N PHE A 191 -5.44 -8.06 25.25
CA PHE A 191 -4.97 -7.91 23.88
C PHE A 191 -3.50 -8.34 23.76
N LEU A 192 -2.95 -8.28 22.55
CA LEU A 192 -1.52 -8.44 22.34
C LEU A 192 -0.79 -7.11 22.61
N GLY A 193 0.06 -7.09 23.63
CA GLY A 193 0.94 -5.94 23.90
C GLY A 193 0.24 -4.78 24.62
N ALA A 194 0.97 -3.67 24.78
CA ALA A 194 0.49 -2.50 25.51
C ALA A 194 -0.64 -1.77 24.76
N VAL A 195 -1.62 -1.28 25.51
CA VAL A 195 -2.66 -0.37 25.01
C VAL A 195 -2.46 1.02 25.63
N GLU A 196 -3.00 2.05 25.00
CA GLU A 196 -2.98 3.40 25.56
C GLU A 196 -3.97 3.51 26.71
N ALA A 197 -5.22 3.14 26.42
CA ALA A 197 -6.30 3.24 27.39
C ALA A 197 -7.36 2.18 27.13
N MET A 198 -7.99 1.70 28.19
CA MET A 198 -9.22 0.95 28.12
C MET A 198 -10.34 1.86 28.61
N VAL A 199 -11.03 2.48 27.64
CA VAL A 199 -11.97 3.58 27.88
C VAL A 199 -13.18 3.09 28.68
N GLU A 200 -13.73 1.94 28.28
CA GLU A 200 -14.87 1.35 28.96
C GLU A 200 -14.91 -0.15 28.67
N VAL A 201 -15.00 -0.98 29.72
CA VAL A 201 -15.24 -2.42 29.62
C VAL A 201 -16.69 -2.68 29.99
N ARG A 202 -17.33 -3.60 29.25
CA ARG A 202 -18.75 -3.89 29.38
C ARG A 202 -19.01 -5.38 29.50
N SER A 203 -20.03 -5.71 30.29
CA SER A 203 -20.68 -7.02 30.31
C SER A 203 -22.16 -6.84 30.00
N ASN A 204 -22.67 -7.56 28.98
CA ASN A 204 -24.05 -7.41 28.50
C ASN A 204 -24.43 -5.95 28.14
N GLY A 205 -23.50 -5.20 27.55
CA GLY A 205 -23.68 -3.79 27.18
C GLY A 205 -23.64 -2.79 28.33
N LYS A 206 -23.47 -3.24 29.58
CA LYS A 206 -23.33 -2.36 30.75
C LYS A 206 -21.87 -2.20 31.15
N PRO A 207 -21.41 -0.98 31.49
CA PRO A 207 -20.09 -0.77 32.06
C PRO A 207 -19.88 -1.64 33.31
N ILE A 208 -18.70 -2.22 33.42
CA ILE A 208 -18.27 -3.02 34.58
C ILE A 208 -16.92 -2.50 35.07
N GLU A 209 -16.74 -2.48 36.39
CA GLU A 209 -15.50 -2.05 37.01
C GLU A 209 -14.39 -3.08 36.80
N VAL A 210 -13.20 -2.59 36.45
CA VAL A 210 -12.04 -3.44 36.15
C VAL A 210 -10.76 -2.86 36.76
N MET A 211 -9.81 -3.73 37.05
CA MET A 211 -8.44 -3.34 37.36
C MET A 211 -7.62 -3.35 36.07
N HIS A 212 -7.10 -2.20 35.66
CA HIS A 212 -6.38 -2.04 34.40
C HIS A 212 -4.87 -2.32 34.54
N ALA A 213 -4.29 -2.95 33.53
CA ALA A 213 -2.86 -3.12 33.36
C ALA A 213 -2.45 -2.78 31.91
N VAL A 214 -2.55 -1.48 31.57
CA VAL A 214 -2.41 -0.95 30.19
C VAL A 214 -1.06 -1.29 29.54
N THR A 215 0.03 -1.35 30.32
CA THR A 215 1.38 -1.71 29.83
C THR A 215 1.48 -3.13 29.27
N THR A 216 0.56 -4.01 29.65
CA THR A 216 0.47 -5.40 29.16
C THR A 216 -0.76 -5.64 28.30
N GLY A 217 -1.61 -4.62 28.11
CA GLY A 217 -2.89 -4.75 27.41
C GLY A 217 -3.89 -5.65 28.13
N ARG A 218 -3.78 -5.77 29.46
CA ARG A 218 -4.63 -6.63 30.29
C ARG A 218 -5.58 -5.82 31.16
N PHE A 219 -6.66 -6.45 31.58
CA PHE A 219 -7.52 -5.99 32.66
C PHE A 219 -8.18 -7.17 33.36
N ARG A 220 -8.57 -6.97 34.61
CA ARG A 220 -9.25 -7.98 35.42
C ARG A 220 -10.62 -7.47 35.86
N LEU A 221 -11.66 -8.29 35.72
CA LEU A 221 -12.98 -7.95 36.25
C LEU A 221 -12.95 -8.01 37.80
N VAL A 222 -13.57 -7.03 38.45
CA VAL A 222 -13.67 -7.01 39.93
C VAL A 222 -14.92 -7.77 40.41
N THR A 223 -15.89 -7.95 39.53
CA THR A 223 -17.14 -8.67 39.78
C THR A 223 -17.41 -9.69 38.68
N ASP A 224 -18.18 -10.73 39.01
CA ASP A 224 -18.57 -11.74 38.02
C ASP A 224 -19.39 -11.12 36.89
N PRO A 225 -19.09 -11.47 35.62
CA PRO A 225 -19.78 -10.88 34.49
C PRO A 225 -21.21 -11.41 34.34
N PHE A 226 -22.11 -10.53 33.90
CA PHE A 226 -23.52 -10.86 33.62
C PHE A 226 -23.73 -11.49 32.24
N SER A 227 -22.66 -11.64 31.45
CA SER A 227 -22.66 -12.24 30.11
C SER A 227 -21.32 -12.88 29.83
N THR A 228 -21.33 -13.94 29.03
CA THR A 228 -20.13 -14.62 28.53
C THR A 228 -19.31 -13.76 27.58
N THR A 229 -19.95 -12.78 26.92
CA THR A 229 -19.28 -11.85 26.00
C THR A 229 -18.96 -10.57 26.74
N ILE A 230 -17.66 -10.34 26.94
CA ILE A 230 -17.11 -9.08 27.40
C ILE A 230 -16.74 -8.24 26.19
N THR A 231 -17.09 -6.96 26.22
CA THR A 231 -16.66 -6.02 25.19
C THR A 231 -15.91 -4.85 25.80
N ALA A 232 -15.06 -4.19 25.02
CA ALA A 232 -14.31 -3.02 25.46
C ALA A 232 -14.23 -1.97 24.36
N SER A 233 -14.26 -0.70 24.74
CA SER A 233 -13.73 0.38 23.90
C SER A 233 -12.28 0.63 24.31
N VAL A 234 -11.35 0.51 23.36
CA VAL A 234 -9.91 0.49 23.64
C VAL A 234 -9.15 1.38 22.66
N GLN A 235 -8.13 2.06 23.16
CA GLN A 235 -7.14 2.79 22.39
C GLN A 235 -5.84 2.00 22.38
N GLY A 236 -5.33 1.59 21.22
CA GLY A 236 -4.09 0.82 21.09
C GLY A 236 -3.50 0.99 19.70
N ASP A 237 -2.41 0.34 19.31
CA ASP A 237 -1.33 -0.17 20.16
C ASP A 237 -0.54 1.01 20.74
N ASN A 238 0.08 0.80 21.91
CA ASN A 238 0.93 1.81 22.56
C ASN A 238 2.37 1.35 22.77
N GLY A 239 2.80 0.25 22.15
CA GLY A 239 4.19 -0.22 22.27
C GLY A 239 5.25 0.66 21.58
N GLY A 240 4.90 1.86 21.11
CA GLY A 240 5.79 2.81 20.42
C GLY A 240 5.33 4.27 20.53
N ALA A 241 4.63 4.59 21.62
CA ALA A 241 3.79 5.78 21.80
C ALA A 241 2.51 5.76 20.95
N TYR A 242 1.43 6.21 21.57
CA TYR A 242 0.11 6.21 20.96
C TYR A 242 0.00 7.27 19.86
N ALA A 243 -0.34 6.82 18.65
CA ALA A 243 -0.54 7.68 17.49
C ALA A 243 -1.68 7.12 16.61
N PRO A 244 -2.95 7.46 16.89
CA PRO A 244 -4.13 6.85 16.27
C PRO A 244 -4.44 7.39 14.86
N ARG A 245 -3.41 7.76 14.10
CA ARG A 245 -3.52 8.33 12.76
C ARG A 245 -2.99 7.36 11.71
N ILE A 246 -3.45 7.48 10.47
CA ILE A 246 -3.20 6.49 9.41
C ILE A 246 -1.69 6.26 9.19
N ALA A 247 -0.92 7.31 8.91
CA ALA A 247 0.50 7.16 8.57
C ALA A 247 1.36 6.56 9.71
N PRO A 248 1.22 7.03 10.97
CA PRO A 248 1.90 6.43 12.12
C PRO A 248 1.53 4.96 12.33
N LEU A 249 0.24 4.59 12.21
CA LEU A 249 -0.20 3.19 12.33
C LEU A 249 0.33 2.32 11.18
N VAL A 250 0.35 2.83 9.95
CA VAL A 250 0.95 2.13 8.79
C VAL A 250 2.43 1.85 9.03
N ARG A 251 3.20 2.85 9.48
CA ARG A 251 4.61 2.67 9.86
C ARG A 251 4.74 1.66 11.00
N ARG A 252 3.88 1.74 12.01
CA ARG A 252 3.90 0.83 13.16
C ARG A 252 3.68 -0.62 12.73
N ILE A 253 2.67 -0.88 11.91
CA ILE A 253 2.39 -2.22 11.38
C ILE A 253 3.58 -2.73 10.56
N ALA A 254 4.10 -1.94 9.61
CA ALA A 254 5.18 -2.36 8.72
C ALA A 254 6.52 -2.65 9.42
N THR A 255 6.80 -1.98 10.54
CA THR A 255 8.12 -2.03 11.21
C THR A 255 8.14 -2.82 12.51
N ALA A 256 7.01 -3.02 13.19
CA ALA A 256 6.95 -3.66 14.50
C ALA A 256 6.19 -5.00 14.53
N TYR A 257 5.32 -5.25 13.55
CA TYR A 257 4.48 -6.45 13.51
C TYR A 257 4.99 -7.49 12.50
N GLY A 258 4.37 -8.66 12.46
CA GLY A 258 4.83 -9.80 11.66
C GLY A 258 6.19 -10.37 12.10
N LYS A 259 6.75 -11.24 11.26
CA LYS A 259 8.04 -11.90 11.54
C LYS A 259 9.19 -10.91 11.40
N PRO A 260 10.21 -10.93 12.29
CA PRO A 260 11.32 -9.98 12.23
C PRO A 260 12.03 -9.87 10.88
N ALA A 261 12.14 -10.97 10.13
CA ALA A 261 12.77 -10.98 8.80
C ALA A 261 11.94 -10.26 7.71
N ASP A 262 10.62 -10.20 7.88
CA ASP A 262 9.70 -9.62 6.89
C ASP A 262 9.45 -8.13 7.12
N ARG A 263 9.78 -7.62 8.32
CA ARG A 263 9.57 -6.22 8.72
C ARG A 263 10.36 -5.26 7.84
N PHE A 264 9.75 -4.12 7.57
CA PHE A 264 10.43 -3.00 6.95
C PHE A 264 11.35 -2.30 7.94
N ALA A 265 12.45 -1.78 7.43
CA ALA A 265 13.28 -0.80 8.12
C ALA A 265 12.92 0.61 7.64
N ASP A 266 13.42 1.65 8.31
CA ASP A 266 13.18 3.04 7.90
C ASP A 266 13.64 3.33 6.46
N ALA A 267 14.64 2.61 5.95
CA ALA A 267 15.09 2.73 4.56
C ALA A 267 14.07 2.20 3.53
N ASP A 268 13.16 1.30 3.94
CA ASP A 268 12.06 0.80 3.12
C ASP A 268 10.83 1.73 3.17
N LEU A 269 10.90 2.87 3.85
CA LEU A 269 9.81 3.84 4.00
C LEU A 269 10.17 5.18 3.38
N ASP A 270 9.21 5.80 2.69
CA ASP A 270 9.34 7.21 2.31
C ASP A 270 8.88 8.07 3.48
N LEU A 271 9.80 8.38 4.39
CA LEU A 271 9.49 9.12 5.62
C LEU A 271 8.96 10.53 5.34
N ALA A 272 9.38 11.17 4.24
CA ALA A 272 8.90 12.49 3.85
C ALA A 272 7.45 12.44 3.37
N ASN A 273 7.11 11.46 2.52
CA ASN A 273 5.74 11.20 2.09
C ASN A 273 4.84 10.86 3.29
N LEU A 274 5.27 9.96 4.18
CA LEU A 274 4.48 9.58 5.36
C LEU A 274 4.24 10.76 6.31
N ALA A 275 5.24 11.62 6.52
CA ALA A 275 5.08 12.82 7.34
C ALA A 275 4.12 13.85 6.72
N ALA A 276 4.24 14.10 5.41
CA ALA A 276 3.32 14.98 4.69
C ALA A 276 1.89 14.43 4.70
N PHE A 277 1.73 13.11 4.52
CA PHE A 277 0.44 12.44 4.58
C PHE A 277 -0.20 12.54 5.97
N ASP A 278 0.58 12.33 7.03
CA ASP A 278 0.12 12.43 8.43
C ASP A 278 -0.33 13.86 8.78
N ALA A 279 0.38 14.88 8.28
CA ALA A 279 0.01 16.27 8.47
C ALA A 279 -1.31 16.63 7.75
N ALA A 280 -1.54 16.05 6.56
CA ALA A 280 -2.76 16.26 5.78
C ALA A 280 -3.97 15.47 6.32
N HIS A 281 -3.75 14.41 7.10
CA HIS A 281 -4.78 13.47 7.56
C HIS A 281 -4.74 13.29 9.10
N PRO A 282 -5.12 14.32 9.88
CA PRO A 282 -5.01 14.31 11.33
C PRO A 282 -6.09 13.49 12.05
N GLN A 283 -7.12 13.04 11.34
CA GLN A 283 -8.27 12.34 11.92
C GLN A 283 -7.88 11.01 12.57
N THR A 284 -8.57 10.68 13.66
CA THR A 284 -8.36 9.41 14.36
C THR A 284 -9.01 8.26 13.60
N VAL A 285 -8.35 7.11 13.64
CA VAL A 285 -8.84 5.87 13.03
C VAL A 285 -8.85 4.73 14.03
N GLY A 286 -9.60 3.67 13.74
CA GLY A 286 -9.68 2.44 14.54
C GLY A 286 -9.69 1.19 13.67
N LEU A 287 -8.78 0.26 13.95
CA LEU A 287 -8.66 -1.03 13.29
C LEU A 287 -8.40 -2.11 14.33
N HIS A 288 -9.36 -3.02 14.51
CA HIS A 288 -9.20 -4.16 15.39
C HIS A 288 -8.91 -5.43 14.59
N ILE A 289 -7.86 -6.15 14.99
CA ILE A 289 -7.45 -7.41 14.38
C ILE A 289 -7.70 -8.52 15.39
N ALA A 290 -8.83 -9.21 15.25
CA ALA A 290 -9.19 -10.35 16.10
C ALA A 290 -8.55 -11.66 15.62
N ASP A 291 -8.48 -11.83 14.29
CA ASP A 291 -8.01 -13.04 13.62
C ASP A 291 -6.78 -12.76 12.75
N ARG A 292 -6.35 -13.78 11.99
CA ARG A 292 -5.21 -13.71 11.08
C ARG A 292 -5.49 -12.73 9.92
N THR A 293 -4.99 -11.50 10.06
CA THR A 293 -4.96 -10.49 8.99
C THR A 293 -3.51 -10.22 8.57
N ASN A 294 -3.27 -10.13 7.26
CA ASN A 294 -1.93 -9.80 6.74
C ASN A 294 -1.60 -8.31 6.92
N GLN A 295 -0.33 -7.99 7.13
CA GLN A 295 0.13 -6.61 7.36
C GLN A 295 -0.23 -5.70 6.18
N ALA A 296 0.00 -6.13 4.94
CA ALA A 296 -0.34 -5.38 3.73
C ALA A 296 -1.85 -5.07 3.64
N GLN A 297 -2.71 -6.02 4.03
CA GLN A 297 -4.16 -5.84 4.03
C GLN A 297 -4.59 -4.78 5.05
N ALA A 298 -4.05 -4.84 6.27
CA ALA A 298 -4.35 -3.85 7.31
C ALA A 298 -3.85 -2.44 6.95
N ILE A 299 -2.64 -2.35 6.39
CA ILE A 299 -2.08 -1.09 5.86
C ILE A 299 -2.99 -0.52 4.78
N GLN A 300 -3.44 -1.35 3.84
CA GLN A 300 -4.35 -0.90 2.78
C GLN A 300 -5.72 -0.49 3.31
N GLN A 301 -6.26 -1.18 4.32
CA GLN A 301 -7.52 -0.81 4.96
C GLN A 301 -7.43 0.57 5.64
N LEU A 302 -6.32 0.85 6.32
CA LEU A 302 -6.05 2.16 6.90
C LEU A 302 -5.94 3.24 5.81
N ALA A 303 -5.17 3.01 4.75
CA ALA A 303 -4.99 3.96 3.65
C ALA A 303 -6.32 4.23 2.90
N ALA A 304 -7.09 3.18 2.60
CA ALA A 304 -8.36 3.26 1.88
C ALA A 304 -9.45 4.03 2.65
N SER A 305 -9.28 4.21 3.96
CA SER A 305 -10.19 5.01 4.80
C SER A 305 -10.30 6.46 4.34
N VAL A 306 -9.26 6.99 3.67
CA VAL A 306 -9.27 8.31 3.04
C VAL A 306 -9.09 8.24 1.52
N GLY A 307 -9.42 7.09 0.91
CA GLY A 307 -9.28 6.89 -0.53
C GLY A 307 -7.82 7.00 -1.01
N ALA A 308 -6.87 6.71 -0.12
CA ALA A 308 -5.47 6.57 -0.47
C ALA A 308 -5.13 5.09 -0.70
N GLN A 309 -3.96 4.84 -1.30
CA GLN A 309 -3.40 3.51 -1.48
C GLN A 309 -1.98 3.45 -0.92
N ALA A 310 -1.64 2.30 -0.35
CA ALA A 310 -0.27 1.96 -0.01
C ALA A 310 0.43 1.37 -1.24
N VAL A 311 1.47 2.03 -1.70
CA VAL A 311 2.25 1.63 -2.89
C VAL A 311 3.73 1.66 -2.58
N MET A 312 4.50 0.84 -3.30
CA MET A 312 5.96 0.94 -3.29
C MET A 312 6.41 1.92 -4.38
N SER A 313 7.32 2.82 -4.03
CA SER A 313 8.04 3.61 -5.02
C SER A 313 8.92 2.70 -5.88
N ARG A 314 9.33 3.23 -7.02
CA ARG A 314 10.35 2.60 -7.89
C ARG A 314 11.64 2.24 -7.13
N THR A 315 12.00 3.00 -6.11
CA THR A 315 13.19 2.78 -5.28
C THR A 315 12.92 1.89 -4.07
N GLY A 316 11.77 1.21 -4.03
CA GLY A 316 11.44 0.24 -2.98
C GLY A 316 11.10 0.88 -1.64
N GLN A 317 10.50 2.08 -1.65
CA GLN A 317 10.05 2.79 -0.44
C GLN A 317 8.52 2.84 -0.37
N LEU A 318 7.93 2.46 0.78
CA LEU A 318 6.50 2.52 1.01
C LEU A 318 6.01 3.97 1.07
N ARG A 319 4.96 4.25 0.31
CA ARG A 319 4.28 5.55 0.22
C ARG A 319 2.78 5.39 0.36
N LEU A 320 2.12 6.44 0.86
CA LEU A 320 0.67 6.59 0.82
C LEU A 320 0.32 7.63 -0.25
N VAL A 321 -0.42 7.20 -1.27
CA VAL A 321 -0.81 8.04 -2.40
C VAL A 321 -2.33 8.20 -2.42
N GLN A 322 -2.80 9.44 -2.30
CA GLN A 322 -4.21 9.79 -2.46
C GLN A 322 -4.39 10.52 -3.79
N VAL A 323 -5.32 10.06 -4.61
CA VAL A 323 -5.64 10.72 -5.87
C VAL A 323 -6.44 12.00 -5.58
N ALA A 324 -5.94 13.12 -6.09
CA ALA A 324 -6.56 14.43 -5.99
C ALA A 324 -6.58 15.11 -7.37
N LEU A 325 -7.64 15.88 -7.66
CA LEU A 325 -7.77 16.70 -8.87
C LEU A 325 -8.26 18.11 -8.49
N PRO A 326 -7.49 19.18 -8.79
CA PRO A 326 -6.14 19.15 -9.36
C PRO A 326 -5.14 18.39 -8.46
N GLY A 327 -4.12 17.78 -9.07
CA GLY A 327 -3.09 17.08 -8.31
C GLY A 327 -2.31 18.02 -7.38
N ILE A 328 -1.70 17.47 -6.34
CA ILE A 328 -0.92 18.23 -5.37
C ILE A 328 0.48 18.51 -5.95
N GLY A 329 1.01 19.71 -5.70
CA GLY A 329 2.36 20.12 -6.12
C GLY A 329 2.38 20.91 -7.43
N VAL A 330 3.58 21.16 -7.94
CA VAL A 330 3.78 21.84 -9.22
C VAL A 330 3.51 20.85 -10.35
N PRO A 331 2.54 21.11 -11.26
CA PRO A 331 2.26 20.21 -12.37
C PRO A 331 3.43 20.09 -13.33
N VAL A 332 3.68 18.88 -13.84
CA VAL A 332 4.56 18.67 -14.99
C VAL A 332 3.76 18.86 -16.28
N ASP A 333 4.26 19.68 -17.19
CA ASP A 333 3.61 19.89 -18.48
C ASP A 333 3.84 18.68 -19.39
N VAL A 334 2.75 18.11 -19.89
CA VAL A 334 2.74 16.96 -20.79
C VAL A 334 2.02 17.36 -22.06
N GLY A 335 2.78 17.78 -23.07
CA GLY A 335 2.28 18.18 -24.38
C GLY A 335 2.82 17.31 -25.52
N PRO A 336 2.60 17.72 -26.78
CA PRO A 336 3.06 16.99 -27.96
C PRO A 336 4.57 16.68 -27.99
N ALA A 337 5.40 17.44 -27.28
CA ALA A 337 6.84 17.19 -27.19
C ALA A 337 7.21 16.07 -26.21
N GLN A 338 6.31 15.71 -25.28
CA GLN A 338 6.51 14.69 -24.25
C GLN A 338 5.82 13.36 -24.58
N MET A 339 5.04 13.33 -25.68
CA MET A 339 4.31 12.15 -26.11
C MET A 339 4.64 11.81 -27.56
N LYS A 340 4.74 10.52 -27.83
CA LYS A 340 4.87 10.01 -29.18
C LYS A 340 3.66 10.43 -30.02
N GLU A 341 3.93 10.88 -31.25
CA GLU A 341 2.89 11.31 -32.19
C GLU A 341 1.78 10.24 -32.31
N ARG A 342 0.51 10.68 -32.22
CA ARG A 342 -0.70 9.85 -32.35
C ARG A 342 -0.85 8.71 -31.33
N SER A 343 -0.11 8.74 -30.21
CA SER A 343 -0.23 7.74 -29.14
C SER A 343 -1.36 8.05 -28.13
N LEU A 344 -1.73 9.32 -27.98
CA LEU A 344 -2.75 9.78 -27.04
C LEU A 344 -4.14 9.21 -27.37
N ARG A 345 -4.75 8.53 -26.40
CA ARG A 345 -6.05 7.88 -26.52
C ARG A 345 -6.84 7.93 -25.21
N VAL A 346 -8.16 7.78 -25.32
CA VAL A 346 -9.04 7.55 -24.17
C VAL A 346 -8.93 6.08 -23.79
N ALA A 347 -8.47 5.79 -22.58
CA ALA A 347 -8.40 4.43 -22.05
C ALA A 347 -9.70 4.03 -21.36
N GLN A 348 -10.25 4.93 -20.54
CA GLN A 348 -11.49 4.68 -19.82
C GLN A 348 -12.22 5.99 -19.52
N ARG A 349 -13.55 5.97 -19.56
CA ARG A 349 -14.38 7.02 -18.99
C ARG A 349 -15.03 6.50 -17.72
N LEU A 350 -14.89 7.24 -16.63
CA LEU A 350 -15.42 6.81 -15.34
C LEU A 350 -16.90 7.16 -15.20
N PRO A 351 -17.67 6.30 -14.50
CA PRO A 351 -19.07 6.60 -14.21
C PRO A 351 -19.16 7.80 -13.27
N VAL A 352 -20.17 8.64 -13.51
CA VAL A 352 -20.49 9.76 -12.62
C VAL A 352 -21.31 9.22 -11.44
N ALA A 353 -20.93 9.61 -10.23
CA ALA A 353 -21.69 9.33 -9.02
C ALA A 353 -22.30 10.62 -8.47
N ALA A 354 -23.58 10.56 -8.07
CA ALA A 354 -24.25 11.67 -7.40
C ALA A 354 -24.27 11.56 -5.88
N ALA A 355 -23.86 10.42 -5.33
CA ALA A 355 -23.86 10.19 -3.90
C ALA A 355 -22.67 9.31 -3.49
N VAL A 356 -22.18 9.53 -2.27
CA VAL A 356 -21.16 8.70 -1.63
C VAL A 356 -21.62 8.42 -0.19
N LYS A 357 -21.60 7.15 0.20
CA LYS A 357 -21.91 6.70 1.56
C LYS A 357 -20.65 6.12 2.21
N ILE A 358 -20.30 6.63 3.39
CA ILE A 358 -19.13 6.21 4.17
C ILE A 358 -19.59 5.54 5.45
N GLY A 359 -19.12 4.32 5.70
CA GLY A 359 -19.22 3.65 6.99
C GLY A 359 -18.09 4.11 7.91
N PHE A 360 -18.42 4.49 9.13
CA PHE A 360 -17.49 4.95 10.16
C PHE A 360 -17.87 4.39 11.54
N ASP A 361 -16.95 4.53 12.50
CA ASP A 361 -17.08 4.06 13.88
C ASP A 361 -17.58 2.61 13.99
N ARG A 362 -16.86 1.68 13.35
CA ARG A 362 -17.21 0.26 13.37
C ARG A 362 -17.35 -0.26 14.80
N ASN A 363 -18.48 -0.88 15.06
CA ASN A 363 -18.70 -1.77 16.18
C ASN A 363 -18.16 -3.17 15.84
N TRP A 364 -17.04 -3.52 16.48
CA TRP A 364 -16.33 -4.76 16.19
C TRP A 364 -16.99 -6.01 16.78
N THR A 365 -17.93 -5.85 17.72
CA THR A 365 -18.68 -6.95 18.34
C THR A 365 -20.16 -6.60 18.36
N VAL A 366 -20.88 -6.96 17.30
CA VAL A 366 -22.31 -6.67 17.19
C VAL A 366 -23.11 -7.50 18.20
N GLN A 367 -23.98 -6.85 18.97
CA GLN A 367 -24.81 -7.45 20.01
C GLN A 367 -26.29 -7.07 19.81
N PRO A 368 -27.03 -7.75 18.92
CA PRO A 368 -28.36 -7.31 18.47
C PRO A 368 -29.50 -7.59 19.47
N SER A 369 -29.24 -8.32 20.56
CA SER A 369 -30.29 -8.80 21.48
C SER A 369 -29.86 -8.69 22.93
N LEU A 370 -29.31 -7.53 23.31
CA LEU A 370 -28.96 -7.23 24.69
C LEU A 370 -30.23 -7.16 25.56
N THR A 371 -30.34 -8.07 26.51
CA THR A 371 -31.46 -8.18 27.46
C THR A 371 -31.12 -7.47 28.76
N THR A 372 -30.92 -6.14 28.71
CA THR A 372 -30.53 -5.35 29.88
C THR A 372 -31.37 -4.09 30.05
N SER A 373 -31.26 -3.49 31.24
CA SER A 373 -31.86 -2.18 31.54
C SER A 373 -31.04 -1.00 31.00
N ILE A 374 -30.30 -1.18 29.90
CA ILE A 374 -29.61 -0.06 29.24
C ILE A 374 -30.62 0.78 28.45
N PRO A 375 -30.36 2.08 28.25
CA PRO A 375 -31.22 2.90 27.41
C PRO A 375 -31.38 2.30 26.00
N PRO A 376 -32.58 2.33 25.39
CA PRO A 376 -32.81 1.73 24.06
C PRO A 376 -31.82 2.21 22.99
N ALA A 377 -31.46 3.49 22.99
CA ALA A 377 -30.48 4.04 22.05
C ALA A 377 -29.07 3.39 22.16
N HIS A 378 -28.67 2.95 23.36
CA HIS A 378 -27.41 2.22 23.54
C HIS A 378 -27.54 0.77 23.05
N ALA A 379 -28.69 0.13 23.27
CA ALA A 379 -28.95 -1.19 22.71
C ALA A 379 -28.90 -1.17 21.17
N ASP A 380 -29.51 -0.17 20.55
CA ASP A 380 -29.48 0.04 19.10
C ASP A 380 -28.06 0.32 18.58
N LEU A 381 -27.26 1.10 19.33
CA LEU A 381 -25.86 1.36 18.99
C LEU A 381 -25.04 0.06 18.96
N TYR A 382 -25.16 -0.78 19.98
CA TYR A 382 -24.44 -2.06 20.03
C TYR A 382 -25.00 -3.12 19.06
N ALA A 383 -26.24 -2.97 18.61
CA ALA A 383 -26.83 -3.79 17.55
C ALA A 383 -26.40 -3.36 16.14
N THR A 384 -25.87 -2.14 15.98
CA THR A 384 -25.47 -1.57 14.71
C THR A 384 -23.97 -1.80 14.47
N GLU A 385 -23.60 -2.43 13.35
CA GLU A 385 -22.18 -2.66 13.01
C GLU A 385 -21.47 -1.38 12.59
N TRP A 386 -22.15 -0.55 11.79
CA TRP A 386 -21.57 0.65 11.18
C TRP A 386 -22.49 1.84 11.38
N LEU A 387 -21.93 2.95 11.86
CA LEU A 387 -22.55 4.24 11.62
C LEU A 387 -22.23 4.67 10.18
N SER A 388 -23.17 5.33 9.53
CA SER A 388 -22.98 5.75 8.13
C SER A 388 -23.33 7.20 7.92
N GLU A 389 -22.58 7.87 7.04
CA GLU A 389 -22.84 9.23 6.57
C GLU A 389 -22.93 9.22 5.04
N THR A 390 -23.97 9.84 4.49
CA THR A 390 -24.18 9.92 3.04
C THR A 390 -24.20 11.37 2.60
N VAL A 391 -23.38 11.71 1.60
CA VAL A 391 -23.39 13.02 0.94
C VAL A 391 -23.94 12.85 -0.47
N VAL A 392 -24.92 13.68 -0.84
CA VAL A 392 -25.63 13.63 -2.13
C VAL A 392 -25.58 14.99 -2.82
N ASP A 393 -25.31 15.00 -4.13
CA ASP A 393 -25.46 16.16 -5.02
C ASP A 393 -26.74 15.96 -5.86
N GLU A 394 -27.83 16.59 -5.42
CA GLU A 394 -29.16 16.44 -6.03
C GLU A 394 -29.22 16.94 -7.48
N ALA A 395 -28.43 17.96 -7.81
CA ALA A 395 -28.37 18.50 -9.16
C ALA A 395 -27.72 17.49 -10.11
N VAL A 396 -26.63 16.84 -9.68
CA VAL A 396 -25.98 15.77 -10.46
C VAL A 396 -26.91 14.55 -10.55
N ARG A 397 -27.58 14.17 -9.46
CA ARG A 397 -28.55 13.06 -9.45
C ARG A 397 -29.66 13.26 -10.48
N ALA A 398 -30.28 14.43 -10.49
CA ALA A 398 -31.32 14.79 -11.45
C ALA A 398 -30.79 14.86 -12.89
N ARG A 399 -29.61 15.49 -13.10
CA ARG A 399 -29.00 15.66 -14.43
C ARG A 399 -28.63 14.33 -15.08
N TYR A 400 -28.06 13.40 -14.33
CA TYR A 400 -27.62 12.09 -14.81
C TYR A 400 -28.68 11.00 -14.66
N ARG A 401 -29.85 11.32 -14.07
CA ARG A 401 -30.97 10.38 -13.83
C ARG A 401 -30.54 9.14 -13.04
N LEU A 402 -29.72 9.34 -12.02
CA LEU A 402 -29.23 8.26 -11.17
C LEU A 402 -30.28 7.92 -10.11
N SER A 403 -30.71 6.67 -10.05
CA SER A 403 -31.72 6.18 -9.09
C SER A 403 -31.15 5.24 -8.02
N ASP A 404 -29.92 4.78 -8.19
CA ASP A 404 -29.31 3.79 -7.30
C ASP A 404 -28.84 4.43 -6.00
N ASP A 405 -29.04 3.72 -4.89
CA ASP A 405 -28.46 4.10 -3.61
C ASP A 405 -26.94 3.87 -3.63
N PRO A 406 -26.15 4.80 -3.06
CA PRO A 406 -24.70 4.62 -3.01
C PRO A 406 -24.34 3.42 -2.14
N VAL A 407 -23.47 2.55 -2.67
CA VAL A 407 -22.87 1.47 -1.90
C VAL A 407 -22.00 2.08 -0.81
N GLN A 408 -22.16 1.57 0.42
CA GLN A 408 -21.34 2.01 1.55
C GLN A 408 -19.89 1.60 1.32
N VAL A 409 -18.97 2.56 1.52
CA VAL A 409 -17.54 2.26 1.62
C VAL A 409 -17.14 2.30 3.09
N ASP A 410 -16.69 1.15 3.59
CA ASP A 410 -16.27 0.98 4.97
C ASP A 410 -14.89 1.62 5.21
N THR A 411 -14.75 2.32 6.32
CA THR A 411 -13.53 3.03 6.68
C THR A 411 -13.17 2.81 8.14
N CYS A 412 -11.92 3.07 8.50
CA CYS A 412 -11.49 3.08 9.89
C CYS A 412 -11.78 4.41 10.59
N LEU A 413 -12.47 5.37 9.98
CA LEU A 413 -12.76 6.69 10.56
C LEU A 413 -13.63 6.58 11.80
N LYS A 414 -13.45 7.51 12.75
CA LYS A 414 -14.12 7.45 14.07
C LYS A 414 -15.26 8.43 14.24
N THR A 415 -15.22 9.58 13.58
CA THR A 415 -16.24 10.63 13.78
C THR A 415 -17.09 10.82 12.54
N ARG A 416 -18.33 11.28 12.74
CA ARG A 416 -19.23 11.67 11.65
C ARG A 416 -18.67 12.83 10.83
N VAL A 417 -17.95 13.76 11.49
CA VAL A 417 -17.37 14.94 10.82
C VAL A 417 -16.31 14.52 9.82
N ASP A 418 -15.43 13.59 10.20
CA ASP A 418 -14.39 13.05 9.32
C ASP A 418 -15.01 12.24 8.17
N ALA A 419 -16.01 11.40 8.48
CA ALA A 419 -16.74 10.62 7.47
C ALA A 419 -17.43 11.52 6.44
N ARG A 420 -18.06 12.62 6.88
CA ARG A 420 -18.70 13.59 5.99
C ARG A 420 -17.69 14.32 5.11
N THR A 421 -16.55 14.70 5.68
CA THR A 421 -15.47 15.37 4.97
C THR A 421 -14.91 14.47 3.86
N GLU A 422 -14.67 13.20 4.17
CA GLU A 422 -14.20 12.23 3.19
C GLU A 422 -15.25 11.90 2.12
N ALA A 423 -16.52 11.74 2.50
CA ALA A 423 -17.63 11.53 1.56
C ALA A 423 -17.76 12.71 0.57
N ALA A 424 -17.68 13.95 1.07
CA ALA A 424 -17.72 15.14 0.24
C ALA A 424 -16.53 15.23 -0.72
N ARG A 425 -15.32 14.86 -0.26
CA ARG A 425 -14.11 14.83 -1.10
C ARG A 425 -14.24 13.81 -2.23
N ARG A 426 -14.67 12.56 -1.93
CA ARG A 426 -14.89 11.52 -2.95
C ARG A 426 -15.98 11.92 -3.93
N LEU A 427 -17.07 12.53 -3.44
CA LEU A 427 -18.14 13.02 -4.30
C LEU A 427 -17.65 14.14 -5.23
N ALA A 428 -16.80 15.06 -4.75
CA ALA A 428 -16.24 16.12 -5.59
C ALA A 428 -15.42 15.57 -6.78
N LEU A 429 -14.75 14.42 -6.59
CA LEU A 429 -14.05 13.71 -7.67
C LEU A 429 -15.03 13.00 -8.61
N ALA A 430 -15.97 12.23 -8.06
CA ALA A 430 -16.84 11.33 -8.81
C ALA A 430 -18.05 12.00 -9.48
N LYS A 431 -18.43 13.21 -9.06
CA LYS A 431 -19.58 13.93 -9.61
C LYS A 431 -19.31 14.60 -10.97
N LEU A 432 -18.05 14.65 -11.37
CA LEU A 432 -17.60 15.17 -12.66
C LEU A 432 -17.28 13.99 -13.60
N PRO A 433 -17.55 14.12 -14.91
CA PRO A 433 -17.18 13.09 -15.88
C PRO A 433 -15.66 13.07 -16.06
N ARG A 434 -14.98 12.16 -15.36
CA ARG A 434 -13.52 12.01 -15.43
C ARG A 434 -13.12 10.99 -16.49
N THR A 435 -12.00 11.25 -17.16
CA THR A 435 -11.49 10.40 -18.24
C THR A 435 -10.05 10.02 -17.96
N LEU A 436 -9.76 8.72 -18.01
CA LEU A 436 -8.41 8.19 -18.02
C LEU A 436 -7.89 8.24 -19.46
N TYR A 437 -6.86 9.06 -19.69
CA TYR A 437 -6.12 9.13 -20.94
C TYR A 437 -4.86 8.30 -20.84
N GLU A 438 -4.46 7.67 -21.93
CA GLU A 438 -3.19 6.97 -22.05
C GLU A 438 -2.40 7.50 -23.25
N PHE A 439 -1.08 7.59 -23.09
CA PHE A 439 -0.15 7.94 -24.17
C PHE A 439 1.19 7.21 -23.98
N ASP A 440 1.95 7.10 -25.06
CA ASP A 440 3.34 6.64 -25.00
C ASP A 440 4.23 7.87 -24.84
N GLY A 441 4.89 7.99 -23.69
CA GLY A 441 5.74 9.12 -23.33
C GLY A 441 7.16 9.00 -23.89
N GLU A 442 7.78 10.15 -24.09
CA GLU A 442 9.20 10.29 -24.36
C GLU A 442 10.06 9.89 -23.12
N PRO A 443 11.38 9.67 -23.27
CA PRO A 443 12.22 9.12 -22.21
C PRO A 443 12.21 9.90 -20.88
N ASP A 444 11.99 11.21 -20.90
CA ASP A 444 11.89 12.04 -19.70
C ASP A 444 10.64 11.74 -18.85
N MET A 445 9.56 11.28 -19.48
CA MET A 445 8.34 10.85 -18.80
C MET A 445 8.55 9.58 -17.96
N MET A 446 9.66 8.87 -18.14
CA MET A 446 10.03 7.73 -17.30
C MET A 446 10.25 8.12 -15.84
N MET A 447 10.52 9.40 -15.57
CA MET A 447 10.76 9.92 -14.23
C MET A 447 9.48 10.34 -13.49
N LEU A 448 8.31 10.31 -14.16
CA LEU A 448 7.04 10.56 -13.50
C LEU A 448 6.78 9.55 -12.37
N GLU A 449 6.03 9.97 -11.36
CA GLU A 449 5.60 9.13 -10.24
C GLU A 449 4.08 9.05 -10.14
N LEU A 450 3.56 7.97 -9.56
CA LEU A 450 2.13 7.83 -9.28
C LEU A 450 1.63 8.95 -8.35
N GLY A 451 0.45 9.49 -8.65
CA GLY A 451 -0.15 10.59 -7.89
C GLY A 451 0.41 11.98 -8.22
N GLN A 452 1.40 12.08 -9.11
CA GLN A 452 1.99 13.35 -9.51
C GLN A 452 1.01 14.19 -10.34
N ALA A 453 0.96 15.49 -10.07
CA ALA A 453 0.18 16.46 -10.84
C ALA A 453 0.80 16.69 -12.23
N VAL A 454 -0.04 16.73 -13.27
CA VAL A 454 0.39 17.07 -14.63
C VAL A 454 -0.59 18.02 -15.31
N THR A 455 -0.13 18.77 -16.28
CA THR A 455 -0.97 19.52 -17.23
C THR A 455 -0.98 18.76 -18.54
N LEU A 456 -2.08 18.09 -18.88
CA LEU A 456 -2.19 17.32 -20.11
C LEU A 456 -2.65 18.22 -21.26
N GLN A 457 -1.84 18.32 -22.31
CA GLN A 457 -2.12 19.05 -23.55
C GLN A 457 -2.13 18.12 -24.75
N GLY A 458 -3.12 18.29 -25.63
CA GLY A 458 -3.24 17.51 -26.85
C GLY A 458 -4.19 18.12 -27.88
N GLU A 459 -4.00 17.76 -29.15
CA GLU A 459 -4.78 18.32 -30.27
C GLU A 459 -6.24 17.87 -30.30
N ARG A 460 -6.57 16.76 -29.62
CA ARG A 460 -7.90 16.13 -29.61
C ARG A 460 -8.50 16.11 -28.21
N PHE A 461 -9.76 15.70 -28.12
CA PHE A 461 -10.49 15.43 -26.87
C PHE A 461 -10.72 16.63 -25.94
N GLY A 462 -10.55 17.86 -26.44
CA GLY A 462 -10.76 19.07 -25.64
C GLY A 462 -9.56 19.41 -24.73
N LEU A 463 -8.36 18.91 -25.06
CA LEU A 463 -7.15 19.07 -24.27
C LEU A 463 -6.26 20.24 -24.77
N GLN A 464 -6.75 21.08 -25.69
CA GLN A 464 -5.91 22.07 -26.39
C GLN A 464 -5.42 23.19 -25.47
N ASP A 465 -6.23 23.57 -24.48
CA ASP A 465 -5.89 24.64 -23.52
C ASP A 465 -5.09 24.12 -22.31
N GLY A 466 -4.80 22.82 -22.26
CA GLY A 466 -4.21 22.15 -21.10
C GLY A 466 -5.21 21.86 -20.01
N VAL A 467 -5.27 20.60 -19.57
CA VAL A 467 -6.20 20.15 -18.54
C VAL A 467 -5.41 19.60 -17.35
N PRO A 468 -5.70 20.04 -16.11
CA PRO A 468 -5.12 19.44 -14.92
C PRO A 468 -5.47 17.95 -14.84
N ALA A 469 -4.44 17.12 -14.73
CA ALA A 469 -4.58 15.68 -14.59
C ALA A 469 -3.63 15.15 -13.52
N VAL A 470 -3.76 13.86 -13.20
CA VAL A 470 -2.92 13.18 -12.22
C VAL A 470 -2.47 11.83 -12.76
N VAL A 471 -1.21 11.47 -12.53
CA VAL A 471 -0.64 10.19 -12.97
C VAL A 471 -1.25 9.05 -12.17
N MET A 472 -1.91 8.13 -12.88
CA MET A 472 -2.58 6.96 -12.30
C MET A 472 -1.90 5.65 -12.65
N ARG A 473 -1.16 5.61 -13.76
CA ARG A 473 -0.51 4.40 -14.26
C ARG A 473 0.79 4.74 -14.97
N LEU A 474 1.81 3.90 -14.77
CA LEU A 474 3.10 3.99 -15.45
C LEU A 474 3.56 2.59 -15.83
N SER A 475 3.88 2.36 -17.10
CA SER A 475 4.53 1.14 -17.58
C SER A 475 5.86 1.52 -18.22
N ARG A 476 6.98 1.28 -17.53
CA ARG A 476 8.31 1.75 -17.95
C ARG A 476 9.11 0.63 -18.60
N PHE A 477 9.77 0.94 -19.71
CA PHE A 477 10.63 0.03 -20.48
C PHE A 477 12.04 0.62 -20.58
N TRP A 478 12.90 0.28 -19.62
CA TRP A 478 14.22 0.93 -19.46
C TRP A 478 15.21 0.67 -20.58
N LEU A 479 15.14 -0.50 -21.23
CA LEU A 479 16.02 -0.83 -22.36
C LEU A 479 15.68 -0.02 -23.61
N THR A 480 14.39 0.23 -23.85
CA THR A 480 13.93 0.97 -25.03
C THR A 480 13.80 2.46 -24.79
N GLY A 481 13.92 2.92 -23.54
CA GLY A 481 13.69 4.32 -23.15
C GLY A 481 12.24 4.76 -23.39
N ARG A 482 11.26 3.86 -23.17
CA ARG A 482 9.84 4.16 -23.39
C ARG A 482 9.04 4.03 -22.12
N VAL A 483 7.95 4.78 -22.04
CA VAL A 483 6.96 4.64 -20.97
C VAL A 483 5.56 4.78 -21.54
N THR A 484 4.62 3.96 -21.08
CA THR A 484 3.19 4.23 -21.26
C THR A 484 2.66 4.85 -19.99
N VAL A 485 2.04 6.02 -20.12
CA VAL A 485 1.54 6.82 -19.00
C VAL A 485 0.02 6.87 -19.07
N GLY A 486 -0.65 6.56 -17.96
CA GLY A 486 -2.08 6.77 -17.78
C GLY A 486 -2.35 7.92 -16.82
N VAL A 487 -3.11 8.92 -17.26
CA VAL A 487 -3.44 10.11 -16.47
C VAL A 487 -4.96 10.31 -16.39
N LEU A 488 -5.44 10.68 -15.21
CA LEU A 488 -6.85 10.98 -14.98
C LEU A 488 -7.08 12.49 -15.03
N ALA A 489 -7.99 12.93 -15.89
CA ALA A 489 -8.40 14.33 -16.03
C ALA A 489 -9.90 14.51 -15.74
#